data_AF-A0A815TM22-F1
#
_entry.id   AF-A0A815TM22-F1
#
_cell.length_a   1.000
_cell.length_b   1.000
_cell.length_c   1.000
_cell.angle_alpha   90.00
_cell.angle_beta   90.00
_cell.angle_gamma   90.00
#
_symmetry.space_group_name_H-M   'P 1'
#
loop_
_entity.id
_entity.type
_entity.pdbx_description
1 polymer ?
#
loop_
_entity_poly.entity_id
_entity_poly.type
_entity_poly.pdbx_seq_one_letter_code
_entity_poly.pdbx_strand_id
1 'polypeptide(L)'
;NALQKTVSIVVDLASTLDPDGVDLYFLNRKPLLHVHSSKELIPTFAIPPNGATPIARVLRQVLQDKKQEIQKRKLLIVIATDGIPTDDNGQANVPDFHQVLAHERIPIDRVPVTIMACTDDEKCMSYLNDWDKIIPNLDLIDSYKNEKEEILAVQGKSFPFSFGDYVVKILMGGVDSWFDMLDEQKVSVDGR
;
A
#
# COMPACT_ATOMS: atom_id res chain seq x y z
N ASN A 1 13.34 3.08 12.37
CA ASN A 1 11.87 3.12 12.17
C ASN A 1 11.51 2.00 11.19
N ALA A 2 10.54 1.14 11.51
CA ALA A 2 10.13 0.00 10.66
C ALA A 2 9.59 0.47 9.30
N LEU A 3 8.74 1.49 9.28
CA LEU A 3 8.20 2.10 8.06
C LEU A 3 9.32 2.57 7.12
N GLN A 4 10.28 3.33 7.65
CA GLN A 4 11.42 3.82 6.85
C GLN A 4 12.19 2.67 6.19
N LYS A 5 12.43 1.58 6.93
CA LYS A 5 13.15 0.42 6.40
C LYS A 5 12.37 -0.25 5.26
N THR A 6 11.08 -0.51 5.47
CA THR A 6 10.24 -1.17 4.47
C THR A 6 10.10 -0.31 3.21
N VAL A 7 9.75 0.98 3.36
CA VAL A 7 9.59 1.91 2.23
C VAL A 7 10.90 2.09 1.46
N SER A 8 12.05 2.10 2.15
CA SER A 8 13.35 2.16 1.48
C SER A 8 13.55 0.99 0.51
N ILE A 9 13.22 -0.23 0.94
CA ILE A 9 13.39 -1.42 0.11
C ILE A 9 12.36 -1.44 -1.02
N VAL A 10 11.11 -1.08 -0.72
CA VAL A 10 10.04 -0.92 -1.73
C VAL A 10 10.49 0.04 -2.83
N VAL A 11 11.03 1.21 -2.47
CA VAL A 11 11.51 2.21 -3.43
C VAL A 11 12.71 1.70 -4.22
N ASP A 12 13.70 1.08 -3.58
CA ASP A 12 14.86 0.53 -4.30
C ASP A 12 14.44 -0.54 -5.31
N LEU A 13 13.51 -1.43 -4.95
CA LEU A 13 12.98 -2.46 -5.86
C LEU A 13 12.12 -1.86 -6.98
N ALA A 14 11.13 -1.04 -6.63
CA ALA A 14 10.22 -0.45 -7.60
C ALA A 14 10.94 0.46 -8.61
N SER A 15 11.99 1.17 -8.19
CA SER A 15 12.81 2.01 -9.08
C SER A 15 13.62 1.19 -10.09
N THR A 16 13.83 -0.11 -9.87
CA THR A 16 14.41 -0.99 -10.91
C THR A 16 13.41 -1.38 -12.00
N LEU A 17 12.12 -1.29 -11.68
CA LEU A 17 11.01 -1.63 -12.59
C LEU A 17 10.45 -0.41 -13.32
N ASP A 18 10.61 0.79 -12.74
CA ASP A 18 10.19 2.06 -13.34
C ASP A 18 11.40 2.96 -13.66
N PRO A 19 11.78 3.09 -14.94
CA PRO A 19 12.88 3.95 -15.36
C PRO A 19 12.70 5.43 -15.01
N ASP A 20 11.46 5.89 -14.81
CA ASP A 20 11.15 7.29 -14.44
C ASP A 20 11.14 7.52 -12.92
N GLY A 21 11.44 6.47 -12.14
CA GLY A 21 11.46 6.47 -10.69
C GLY A 21 10.07 6.30 -10.07
N VAL A 22 10.02 6.45 -8.75
CA VAL A 22 8.79 6.34 -7.94
C VAL A 22 8.46 7.68 -7.30
N ASP A 23 7.17 7.98 -7.19
CA ASP A 23 6.70 9.21 -6.55
C ASP A 23 6.17 8.95 -5.15
N LEU A 24 6.59 9.77 -4.20
CA LEU A 24 6.13 9.74 -2.81
C LEU A 24 5.24 10.93 -2.52
N TYR A 25 3.96 10.65 -2.31
CA TYR A 25 2.99 11.63 -1.86
C TYR A 25 2.87 11.56 -0.33
N PHE A 26 2.97 12.73 0.31
CA PHE A 26 2.76 12.86 1.76
C PHE A 26 1.41 13.51 2.03
N LEU A 27 0.79 13.17 3.16
CA LEU A 27 -0.55 13.67 3.46
C LEU A 27 -0.59 15.20 3.68
N ASN A 28 0.41 15.72 4.38
CA ASN A 28 0.43 17.10 4.89
C ASN A 28 1.66 17.90 4.43
N ARG A 29 2.34 17.48 3.35
CA ARG A 29 3.46 18.22 2.75
C ARG A 29 3.62 17.88 1.27
N LYS A 30 4.47 18.66 0.58
CA LYS A 30 4.73 18.50 -0.86
C LYS A 30 5.30 17.12 -1.17
N PRO A 31 4.92 16.52 -2.32
CA PRO A 31 5.44 15.23 -2.75
C PRO A 31 6.93 15.31 -3.09
N LEU A 32 7.59 14.15 -3.03
CA LEU A 32 8.92 13.93 -3.58
C LEU A 32 8.76 13.05 -4.84
N LEU A 33 9.12 13.58 -6.00
CA LEU A 33 8.87 12.94 -7.29
C LEU A 33 10.14 12.36 -7.89
N HIS A 34 10.00 11.37 -8.78
CA HIS A 34 11.10 10.76 -9.53
C HIS A 34 12.23 10.23 -8.64
N VAL A 35 11.87 9.54 -7.56
CA VAL A 35 12.84 8.93 -6.65
C VAL A 35 13.39 7.65 -7.27
N HIS A 36 14.70 7.54 -7.34
CA HIS A 36 15.37 6.37 -7.92
C HIS A 36 16.14 5.54 -6.88
N SER A 37 16.36 6.05 -5.67
CA SER A 37 16.86 5.22 -4.58
C SER A 37 16.40 5.68 -3.20
N SER A 38 16.40 4.74 -2.27
CA SER A 38 16.08 4.93 -0.86
C SER A 38 16.93 6.00 -0.16
N LYS A 39 18.14 6.29 -0.67
CA LYS A 39 19.01 7.35 -0.12
C LYS A 39 18.35 8.72 -0.17
N GLU A 40 17.51 8.95 -1.18
CA GLU A 40 16.76 10.21 -1.35
C GLU A 40 15.62 10.34 -0.33
N LEU A 41 15.20 9.23 0.28
CA LEU A 41 14.16 9.23 1.30
C LEU A 41 14.67 9.67 2.67
N ILE A 42 15.97 9.47 2.97
CA ILE A 42 16.54 9.70 4.30
C ILE A 42 16.19 11.09 4.86
N PRO A 43 16.36 12.20 4.11
CA PRO A 43 16.00 13.53 4.60
C PRO A 43 14.50 13.68 4.87
N THR A 44 13.65 12.96 4.15
CA THR A 44 12.20 13.06 4.31
C THR A 44 11.71 12.47 5.63
N PHE A 45 12.37 11.41 6.13
CA PHE A 45 12.04 10.80 7.42
C PHE A 45 12.58 11.60 8.62
N ALA A 46 13.46 12.58 8.41
CA ALA A 46 13.89 13.50 9.46
C ALA A 46 12.77 14.48 9.89
N ILE A 47 11.77 14.68 9.03
CA ILE A 47 10.59 15.50 9.33
C ILE A 47 9.46 14.56 9.74
N PRO A 48 9.04 14.55 11.03
CA PRO A 48 7.99 13.66 11.49
C PRO A 48 6.63 13.98 10.86
N PRO A 49 5.72 13.00 10.76
CA PRO A 49 4.34 13.26 10.37
C PRO A 49 3.66 14.19 11.39
N ASN A 50 2.76 15.04 10.90
CA ASN A 50 1.96 15.96 11.71
C ASN A 50 0.68 16.32 10.96
N GLY A 51 -0.38 16.68 11.69
CA GLY A 51 -1.65 17.14 11.14
C GLY A 51 -2.70 16.04 11.02
N ALA A 52 -3.69 16.30 10.16
CA ALA A 52 -4.79 15.40 9.83
C ALA A 52 -4.33 14.18 9.00
N THR A 53 -5.25 13.25 8.71
CA THR A 53 -5.01 12.06 7.86
C THR A 53 -5.85 12.10 6.56
N PRO A 54 -5.69 13.10 5.68
CA PRO A 54 -6.51 13.33 4.48
C PRO A 54 -6.18 12.39 3.31
N ILE A 55 -6.18 11.07 3.55
CA ILE A 55 -5.83 10.04 2.57
C ILE A 55 -6.73 10.13 1.32
N ALA A 56 -8.04 10.30 1.48
CA ALA A 56 -8.97 10.39 0.36
C ALA A 56 -8.63 11.56 -0.58
N ARG A 57 -8.36 12.76 -0.03
CA ARG A 57 -7.94 13.94 -0.80
C ARG A 57 -6.64 13.68 -1.55
N VAL A 58 -5.65 13.11 -0.87
CA VAL A 58 -4.31 12.87 -1.44
C VAL A 58 -4.38 11.79 -2.51
N LEU A 59 -5.18 10.74 -2.32
CA LEU A 59 -5.39 9.70 -3.32
C LEU A 59 -6.05 10.28 -4.58
N ARG A 60 -7.07 11.14 -4.45
CA ARG A 60 -7.64 11.86 -5.60
C ARG A 60 -6.61 12.73 -6.31
N GLN A 61 -5.72 13.40 -5.57
CA GLN A 61 -4.63 14.17 -6.14
C GLN A 61 -3.69 13.27 -6.97
N VAL A 62 -3.28 12.12 -6.43
CA VAL A 62 -2.45 11.15 -7.16
C VAL A 62 -3.14 10.68 -8.45
N LEU A 63 -4.41 10.29 -8.38
CA LEU A 63 -5.18 9.85 -9.54
C LEU A 63 -5.27 10.93 -10.62
N GLN A 64 -5.43 12.19 -10.21
CA GLN A 64 -5.48 13.33 -11.13
C GLN A 64 -4.11 13.64 -11.74
N ASP A 65 -3.06 13.70 -10.94
CA ASP A 65 -1.69 13.97 -11.38
C ASP A 65 -1.17 12.88 -12.34
N LYS A 66 -1.55 11.62 -12.10
CA LYS A 66 -1.13 10.46 -12.87
C LYS A 66 -2.13 10.02 -13.93
N LYS A 67 -3.19 10.79 -14.17
CA LYS A 67 -4.27 10.46 -15.12
C LYS A 67 -3.76 10.05 -16.50
N GLN A 68 -2.76 10.76 -17.03
CA GLN A 68 -2.17 10.43 -18.34
C GLN A 68 -1.33 9.15 -18.30
N GLU A 69 -0.61 8.91 -17.21
CA GLU A 69 0.22 7.71 -17.05
C GLU A 69 -0.63 6.46 -16.87
N ILE A 70 -1.75 6.56 -16.15
CA ILE A 70 -2.76 5.49 -16.02
C ILE A 70 -3.28 5.05 -17.40
N GLN A 71 -3.30 5.91 -18.42
CA GLN A 71 -3.70 5.52 -19.78
C GLN A 71 -2.59 4.74 -20.52
N LYS A 72 -1.32 4.99 -20.18
CA LYS A 72 -0.15 4.40 -20.87
C LYS A 72 0.36 3.12 -20.22
N ARG A 73 0.38 3.07 -18.88
CA ARG A 73 0.83 1.93 -18.06
C ARG A 73 -0.09 1.71 -16.86
N LYS A 74 0.15 0.65 -16.09
CA LYS A 74 -0.52 0.45 -14.79
C LYS A 74 0.15 1.34 -13.74
N LEU A 75 -0.63 1.80 -12.76
CA LEU A 75 -0.16 2.59 -11.62
C LEU A 75 -0.44 1.82 -10.33
N LEU A 76 0.59 1.19 -9.77
CA LEU A 76 0.51 0.65 -8.41
C LEU A 76 0.58 1.80 -7.40
N ILE A 77 -0.36 1.83 -6.46
CA ILE A 77 -0.36 2.78 -5.35
C ILE A 77 -0.18 1.99 -4.06
N VAL A 78 0.90 2.29 -3.32
CA VAL A 78 1.11 1.76 -1.97
C VAL A 78 0.77 2.85 -0.95
N ILE A 79 -0.20 2.59 -0.08
CA ILE A 79 -0.64 3.52 0.97
C ILE A 79 -0.12 3.01 2.32
N ALA A 80 0.80 3.74 2.94
CA ALA A 80 1.26 3.44 4.30
C ALA A 80 0.48 4.28 5.32
N THR A 81 -0.26 3.65 6.23
CA THR A 81 -1.06 4.36 7.24
C THR A 81 -1.21 3.58 8.54
N ASP A 82 -1.39 4.28 9.65
CA ASP A 82 -1.47 3.75 11.02
C ASP A 82 -2.82 4.06 11.70
N GLY A 83 -3.84 4.51 10.96
CA GLY A 83 -5.12 4.84 11.57
C GLY A 83 -6.22 5.29 10.62
N ILE A 84 -7.19 5.99 11.21
CA ILE A 84 -8.45 6.36 10.56
C ILE A 84 -8.24 7.58 9.64
N PRO A 85 -8.70 7.54 8.38
CA PRO A 85 -8.67 8.71 7.50
C PRO A 85 -9.53 9.83 8.06
N THR A 86 -9.09 11.07 7.89
CA THR A 86 -9.84 12.26 8.28
C THR A 86 -10.01 13.23 7.11
N ASP A 87 -10.90 14.21 7.24
CA ASP A 87 -10.86 15.42 6.41
C ASP A 87 -9.66 16.31 6.81
N ASP A 88 -9.48 17.44 6.11
CA ASP A 88 -8.42 18.41 6.42
C ASP A 88 -8.62 19.12 7.77
N ASN A 89 -9.79 19.00 8.40
CA ASN A 89 -10.08 19.53 9.74
C ASN A 89 -9.82 18.48 10.84
N GLY A 90 -9.38 17.27 10.50
CA GLY A 90 -9.14 16.18 11.45
C GLY A 90 -10.39 15.39 11.86
N GLN A 91 -11.52 15.57 11.18
CA GLN A 91 -12.74 14.77 11.43
C GLN A 91 -12.68 13.45 10.68
N ALA A 92 -12.96 12.34 11.35
CA ALA A 92 -12.96 11.01 10.73
C ALA A 92 -13.85 10.96 9.48
N ASN A 93 -13.31 10.44 8.38
CA ASN A 93 -13.98 10.41 7.08
C ASN A 93 -13.66 9.13 6.29
N VAL A 94 -13.95 8.00 6.93
CA VAL A 94 -13.86 6.66 6.32
C VAL A 94 -14.71 6.52 5.04
N PRO A 95 -15.97 7.04 4.97
CA PRO A 95 -16.78 6.91 3.77
C PRO A 95 -16.18 7.57 2.52
N ASP A 96 -15.52 8.72 2.68
CA ASP A 96 -14.87 9.39 1.55
C ASP A 96 -13.66 8.61 1.05
N PHE A 97 -12.90 7.97 1.95
CA PHE A 97 -11.80 7.10 1.52
C PHE A 97 -12.30 5.86 0.76
N HIS A 98 -13.37 5.22 1.25
CA HIS A 98 -14.04 4.13 0.53
C HIS A 98 -14.46 4.56 -0.87
N GLN A 99 -15.10 5.73 -0.99
CA GLN A 99 -15.58 6.26 -2.27
C GLN A 99 -14.45 6.34 -3.31
N VAL A 100 -13.26 6.81 -2.92
CA VAL A 100 -12.12 6.91 -3.83
C VAL A 100 -11.63 5.53 -4.25
N LEU A 101 -11.45 4.61 -3.29
CA LEU A 101 -10.96 3.25 -3.56
C LEU A 101 -11.92 2.43 -4.42
N ALA A 102 -13.22 2.50 -4.14
CA ALA A 102 -14.22 1.67 -4.80
C ALA A 102 -14.68 2.23 -6.16
N HIS A 103 -14.64 3.56 -6.35
CA HIS A 103 -15.36 4.18 -7.47
C HIS A 103 -14.56 5.20 -8.29
N GLU A 104 -13.42 5.70 -7.81
CA GLU A 104 -12.68 6.77 -8.52
C GLU A 104 -11.37 6.30 -9.18
N ARG A 105 -10.96 5.05 -8.91
CA ARG A 105 -9.86 4.39 -9.63
C ARG A 105 -10.31 3.97 -11.02
N ILE A 106 -10.08 4.83 -12.02
CA ILE A 106 -10.61 4.61 -13.38
C ILE A 106 -9.47 4.52 -14.42
N PRO A 107 -9.35 3.40 -15.16
CA PRO A 107 -10.05 2.14 -14.96
C PRO A 107 -9.44 1.33 -13.80
N ILE A 108 -10.27 0.61 -13.04
CA ILE A 108 -9.90 -0.01 -11.75
C ILE A 108 -8.82 -1.10 -11.88
N ASP A 109 -8.78 -1.79 -13.02
CA ASP A 109 -7.80 -2.83 -13.38
C ASP A 109 -6.40 -2.27 -13.66
N ARG A 110 -6.27 -0.95 -13.82
CA ARG A 110 -5.01 -0.27 -14.08
C ARG A 110 -4.46 0.48 -12.87
N VAL A 111 -5.19 0.52 -11.77
CA VAL A 111 -4.77 1.21 -10.56
C VAL A 111 -4.89 0.28 -9.35
N PRO A 112 -4.10 -0.80 -9.28
CA PRO A 112 -4.04 -1.64 -8.09
C PRO A 112 -3.55 -0.83 -6.89
N VAL A 113 -4.10 -1.13 -5.71
CA VAL A 113 -3.76 -0.47 -4.46
C VAL A 113 -3.36 -1.53 -3.43
N THR A 114 -2.25 -1.32 -2.74
CA THR A 114 -1.91 -2.06 -1.53
C THR A 114 -1.86 -1.09 -0.36
N ILE A 115 -2.55 -1.42 0.73
CA ILE A 115 -2.51 -0.66 1.98
C ILE A 115 -1.61 -1.40 2.95
N MET A 116 -0.54 -0.74 3.38
CA MET A 116 0.39 -1.27 4.38
C MET A 116 0.05 -0.66 5.74
N ALA A 117 -0.50 -1.48 6.64
CA ALA A 117 -0.78 -1.08 8.01
C ALA A 117 0.52 -0.84 8.78
N CYS A 118 0.62 0.34 9.38
CA CYS A 118 1.79 0.81 10.13
C CYS A 118 1.50 0.89 11.64
N THR A 119 0.56 0.08 12.11
CA THR A 119 0.08 0.04 13.50
C THR A 119 -0.22 -1.41 13.89
N ASP A 120 -0.10 -1.70 15.18
CA ASP A 120 -0.58 -2.98 15.77
C ASP A 120 -2.02 -2.82 16.34
N ASP A 121 -2.63 -1.63 16.22
CA ASP A 121 -4.02 -1.41 16.61
C ASP A 121 -4.99 -1.86 15.52
N GLU A 122 -5.30 -3.15 15.51
CA GLU A 122 -6.22 -3.77 14.55
C GLU A 122 -7.61 -3.10 14.54
N LYS A 123 -8.06 -2.49 15.65
CA LYS A 123 -9.42 -1.92 15.73
C LYS A 123 -9.59 -0.73 14.81
N CYS A 124 -8.59 0.14 14.75
CA CYS A 124 -8.66 1.34 13.93
C CYS A 124 -8.52 1.05 12.43
N MET A 125 -8.09 -0.18 12.07
CA MET A 125 -7.91 -0.64 10.69
C MET A 125 -8.95 -1.69 10.26
N SER A 126 -9.79 -2.18 11.17
CA SER A 126 -10.80 -3.24 10.91
C SER A 126 -11.66 -3.03 9.66
N TYR A 127 -12.01 -1.79 9.32
CA TYR A 127 -12.80 -1.47 8.12
C TYR A 127 -12.10 -1.85 6.82
N LEU A 128 -10.76 -1.87 6.79
CA LEU A 128 -9.99 -2.24 5.60
C LEU A 128 -10.07 -3.73 5.31
N ASN A 129 -10.12 -4.58 6.35
CA ASN A 129 -10.29 -6.03 6.19
C ASN A 129 -11.59 -6.40 5.46
N ASP A 130 -12.65 -5.60 5.63
CA ASP A 130 -13.91 -5.80 4.92
C ASP A 130 -13.83 -5.29 3.47
N TRP A 131 -13.07 -4.22 3.25
CA TRP A 131 -12.90 -3.62 1.92
C TRP A 131 -12.02 -4.47 1.03
N ASP A 132 -10.98 -5.07 1.59
CA ASP A 132 -10.03 -5.93 0.90
C ASP A 132 -10.74 -7.05 0.12
N LYS A 133 -11.71 -7.67 0.79
CA LYS A 133 -12.51 -8.78 0.25
C LYS A 133 -13.48 -8.40 -0.87
N ILE A 134 -13.81 -7.11 -1.01
CA ILE A 134 -14.90 -6.66 -1.89
C ILE A 134 -14.49 -5.61 -2.94
N ILE A 135 -13.42 -4.86 -2.69
CA ILE A 135 -12.90 -3.85 -3.60
C ILE A 135 -11.86 -4.51 -4.52
N PRO A 136 -12.08 -4.58 -5.84
CA PRO A 136 -11.14 -5.25 -6.74
C PRO A 136 -9.74 -4.62 -6.71
N ASN A 137 -8.70 -5.46 -6.79
CA ASN A 137 -7.29 -5.02 -6.83
C ASN A 137 -6.94 -4.08 -5.66
N LEU A 138 -7.45 -4.44 -4.48
CA LEU A 138 -7.07 -3.90 -3.19
C LEU A 138 -6.47 -5.07 -2.41
N ASP A 139 -5.43 -4.78 -1.64
CA ASP A 139 -4.77 -5.72 -0.73
C ASP A 139 -4.44 -4.97 0.56
N LEU A 140 -4.78 -5.53 1.73
CA LEU A 140 -4.39 -5.02 3.03
C LEU A 140 -3.28 -5.90 3.60
N ILE A 141 -2.12 -5.29 3.83
CA ILE A 141 -0.97 -5.99 4.41
C ILE A 141 -0.69 -5.44 5.80
N ASP A 142 -0.56 -6.37 6.73
CA ASP A 142 -0.26 -6.08 8.12
C ASP A 142 1.25 -5.86 8.37
N SER A 143 1.63 -5.70 9.64
CA SER A 143 3.05 -5.71 9.99
C SER A 143 3.68 -7.06 9.60
N TYR A 144 4.95 -7.07 9.17
CA TYR A 144 5.64 -8.31 8.76
C TYR A 144 5.47 -9.48 9.76
N LYS A 145 5.43 -9.17 11.06
CA LYS A 145 5.28 -10.19 12.09
C LYS A 145 3.89 -10.83 12.01
N ASN A 146 2.83 -10.02 11.99
CA ASN A 146 1.44 -10.49 11.97
C ASN A 146 1.14 -11.18 10.64
N GLU A 147 1.48 -10.53 9.53
CA GLU A 147 1.35 -11.08 8.18
C GLU A 147 1.98 -12.47 8.05
N LYS A 148 3.20 -12.63 8.58
CA LYS A 148 3.88 -13.93 8.59
C LYS A 148 3.15 -14.95 9.46
N GLU A 149 2.62 -14.55 10.61
CA GLU A 149 1.87 -15.45 11.49
C GLU A 149 0.58 -15.94 10.81
N GLU A 150 -0.12 -15.07 10.09
CA GLU A 150 -1.34 -15.38 9.33
C GLU A 150 -1.06 -16.31 8.14
N ILE A 151 -0.06 -15.98 7.32
CA ILE A 151 0.38 -16.85 6.22
C ILE A 151 0.78 -18.24 6.73
N LEU A 152 1.52 -18.33 7.84
CA LEU A 152 1.91 -19.63 8.40
C LEU A 152 0.72 -20.40 9.01
N ALA A 153 -0.32 -19.70 9.46
CA ALA A 153 -1.55 -20.33 9.93
C ALA A 153 -2.33 -20.97 8.77
N VAL A 154 -2.33 -20.35 7.59
CA VAL A 154 -3.03 -20.85 6.39
C VAL A 154 -2.20 -21.86 5.60
N GLN A 155 -0.97 -21.50 5.24
CA GLN A 155 -0.10 -22.32 4.38
C GLN A 155 0.59 -23.46 5.16
N GLY A 156 0.81 -23.26 6.46
CA GLY A 156 1.47 -24.20 7.37
C GLY A 156 2.87 -23.75 7.80
N LYS A 157 3.31 -24.24 8.96
CA LYS A 157 4.53 -23.77 9.66
C LYS A 157 5.85 -23.87 8.87
N SER A 158 5.90 -24.70 7.84
CA SER A 158 7.08 -24.88 6.98
C SER A 158 7.06 -24.03 5.72
N PHE A 159 6.01 -23.23 5.50
CA PHE A 159 5.91 -22.38 4.32
C PHE A 159 7.02 -21.31 4.34
N PRO A 160 7.81 -21.17 3.26
CA PRO A 160 8.86 -20.19 3.20
C PRO A 160 8.27 -18.79 3.03
N PHE A 161 8.37 -17.97 4.08
CA PHE A 161 8.01 -16.56 4.03
C PHE A 161 9.02 -15.72 4.79
N SER A 162 9.84 -14.98 4.05
CA SER A 162 10.87 -14.09 4.54
C SER A 162 10.42 -12.63 4.51
N PHE A 163 11.24 -11.75 5.05
CA PHE A 163 11.00 -10.31 4.92
C PHE A 163 11.11 -9.83 3.47
N GLY A 164 11.88 -10.52 2.62
CA GLY A 164 11.92 -10.23 1.18
C GLY A 164 10.58 -10.54 0.52
N ASP A 165 9.99 -11.69 0.84
CA ASP A 165 8.68 -12.12 0.33
C ASP A 165 7.56 -11.17 0.78
N TYR A 166 7.64 -10.67 2.02
CA TYR A 166 6.77 -9.62 2.54
C TYR A 166 6.83 -8.33 1.70
N VAL A 167 8.04 -7.87 1.35
CA VAL A 167 8.20 -6.68 0.51
C VAL A 167 7.67 -6.93 -0.91
N VAL A 168 7.82 -8.15 -1.44
CA VAL A 168 7.23 -8.52 -2.72
C VAL A 168 5.71 -8.54 -2.64
N LYS A 169 5.12 -9.07 -1.56
CA LYS A 169 3.67 -9.02 -1.34
C LYS A 169 3.18 -7.57 -1.35
N ILE A 170 3.87 -6.63 -0.70
CA ILE A 170 3.55 -5.19 -0.76
C ILE A 170 3.46 -4.64 -2.19
N LEU A 171 4.30 -5.15 -3.10
CA LEU A 171 4.31 -4.72 -4.50
C LEU A 171 3.30 -5.47 -5.38
N MET A 172 2.84 -6.65 -4.95
CA MET A 172 2.15 -7.59 -5.82
C MET A 172 0.75 -7.99 -5.35
N GLY A 173 0.39 -7.88 -4.07
CA GLY A 173 -0.89 -8.39 -3.57
C GLY A 173 -2.08 -7.71 -4.23
N GLY A 174 -2.06 -6.37 -4.34
CA GLY A 174 -3.09 -5.66 -5.10
C GLY A 174 -3.05 -5.89 -6.61
N VAL A 175 -1.98 -6.51 -7.15
CA VAL A 175 -1.73 -6.70 -8.59
C VAL A 175 -2.05 -8.11 -9.07
N ASP A 176 -1.79 -9.11 -8.23
CA ASP A 176 -1.84 -10.53 -8.55
C ASP A 176 -2.45 -11.30 -7.37
N SER A 177 -3.58 -11.94 -7.64
CA SER A 177 -4.38 -12.65 -6.64
C SER A 177 -3.63 -13.78 -5.95
N TRP A 178 -2.57 -14.35 -6.53
CA TRP A 178 -1.81 -15.38 -5.85
C TRP A 178 -1.12 -14.84 -4.60
N PHE A 179 -0.62 -13.60 -4.65
CA PHE A 179 0.02 -12.95 -3.51
C PHE A 179 -0.99 -12.53 -2.45
N ASP A 180 -2.12 -11.97 -2.89
CA ASP A 180 -3.28 -11.62 -2.06
C ASP A 180 -3.78 -12.84 -1.26
N MET A 181 -3.92 -13.99 -1.90
CA MET A 181 -4.45 -15.20 -1.28
C MET A 181 -3.54 -15.88 -0.23
N LEU A 182 -2.30 -15.42 -0.02
CA LEU A 182 -1.30 -16.11 0.80
C LEU A 182 -1.71 -16.29 2.27
N ASP A 183 -2.48 -15.36 2.82
CA ASP A 183 -2.99 -15.32 4.19
C ASP A 183 -4.49 -15.63 4.27
N GLU A 184 -5.18 -15.74 3.13
CA GLU A 184 -6.61 -16.05 3.08
C GLU A 184 -6.90 -17.55 2.88
N GLN A 185 -6.15 -18.21 2.01
CA GLN A 185 -6.40 -19.61 1.64
C GLN A 185 -5.15 -20.34 1.14
N LYS A 186 -5.16 -21.68 1.18
CA LYS A 186 -4.03 -22.47 0.69
C LYS A 186 -3.78 -22.25 -0.79
N VAL A 187 -2.57 -21.83 -1.13
CA VAL A 187 -2.14 -21.67 -2.53
C VAL A 187 -1.29 -22.85 -2.98
N SER A 188 -1.35 -23.15 -4.28
CA SER A 188 -0.40 -24.08 -4.91
C SER A 188 0.91 -23.35 -5.17
N VAL A 189 2.03 -23.93 -4.72
CA VAL A 189 3.38 -23.41 -4.99
C VAL A 189 3.79 -23.66 -6.44
N ASP A 190 3.07 -24.54 -7.16
CA ASP A 190 3.39 -24.92 -8.53
C ASP A 190 2.86 -23.92 -9.58
N GLY A 191 2.13 -22.87 -9.16
CA GLY A 191 1.65 -21.81 -10.05
C GLY A 191 0.91 -22.31 -11.30
N ARG A 192 0.33 -23.51 -11.23
CA ARG A 192 -0.45 -24.19 -12.27
C ARG A 192 -1.57 -24.98 -11.64
#